data_AF-A0A1B4ZBL8-F1
#
_entry.id   AF-A0A1B4ZBL8-F1
#
_cell.length_a   1.000
_cell.length_b   1.000
_cell.length_c   1.000
_cell.angle_alpha   90.00
_cell.angle_beta   90.00
_cell.angle_gamma   90.00
#
_symmetry.space_group_name_H-M   'P 1'
#
loop_
_entity.id
_entity.type
_entity.pdbx_description
1 polymer ?
#
loop_
_entity_poly.entity_id
_entity_poly.type
_entity_poly.pdbx_seq_one_letter_code
_entity_poly.pdbx_strand_id
1 'polypeptide(L)'
;MRHIIILLAVVALVTQSFADEETEKKEEKKEEKKEEQTDEKKYTDRFDDINFEEIIANRRLLVPYLKCVLDKGRCTPEGKELKAHVKDAMQTACEKCTDKQKTGARKVVNHIRDNEKEYWEELINKYDPKGEFKSIYEPFLAAKE
;
A
#
# COMPACT_ATOMS: atom_id res chain seq x y z
N MET A 1 43.55 19.18 56.82
CA MET A 1 43.25 17.87 56.20
C MET A 1 41.77 17.71 55.81
N ARG A 2 40.78 18.03 56.66
CA ARG A 2 39.35 17.96 56.29
C ARG A 2 38.96 18.82 55.07
N HIS A 3 39.55 20.00 54.89
CA HIS A 3 39.23 20.87 53.73
C HIS A 3 39.77 20.36 52.38
N ILE A 4 40.89 19.64 52.37
CA ILE A 4 41.49 19.09 51.13
C ILE A 4 40.66 17.93 50.59
N ILE A 5 40.11 17.10 51.47
CA ILE A 5 39.23 15.97 51.10
C ILE A 5 37.92 16.49 50.49
N ILE A 6 37.36 17.58 51.03
CA ILE A 6 36.15 18.20 50.47
C ILE A 6 36.45 18.83 49.10
N LEU A 7 37.60 19.49 48.93
CA LEU A 7 38.01 20.04 47.63
C LEU A 7 38.23 18.95 46.58
N LEU A 8 38.87 17.83 46.93
CA LEU A 8 39.04 16.70 46.02
C LEU A 8 37.71 16.00 45.69
N ALA A 9 36.79 15.90 46.65
CA ALA A 9 35.46 15.33 46.42
C ALA A 9 34.61 16.23 45.52
N VAL A 10 34.66 17.56 45.70
CA VAL A 10 33.93 18.51 44.85
C VAL A 10 34.53 18.55 43.44
N VAL A 11 35.85 18.53 43.29
CA VAL A 11 36.50 18.45 41.96
C VAL A 11 36.13 17.14 41.25
N ALA A 12 36.15 16.00 41.95
CA ALA A 12 35.73 14.71 41.39
C ALA A 12 34.25 14.73 40.96
N LEU A 13 33.34 15.20 41.83
CA LEU A 13 31.91 15.33 41.54
C LEU A 13 31.63 16.25 40.35
N VAL A 14 32.35 17.36 40.23
CA VAL A 14 32.19 18.31 39.12
C VAL A 14 32.71 17.67 37.82
N THR A 15 33.86 16.98 37.83
CA THR A 15 34.40 16.34 36.61
C THR A 15 33.55 15.17 36.08
N GLN A 16 32.83 14.45 36.95
CA GLN A 16 31.93 13.36 36.53
C GLN A 16 30.66 13.88 35.83
N SER A 17 30.39 15.19 35.87
CA SER A 17 29.22 15.80 35.21
C SER A 17 29.52 16.33 33.79
N PHE A 18 30.78 16.38 33.35
CA PHE A 18 31.20 17.09 32.13
C PHE A 18 31.60 16.20 30.93
N ALA A 19 31.48 14.87 31.03
CA ALA A 19 31.98 13.95 29.98
C ALA A 19 30.89 13.17 29.20
N ASP A 20 29.60 13.35 29.51
CA ASP A 20 28.48 12.71 28.79
C ASP A 20 27.78 13.66 27.78
N GLU A 21 28.44 14.76 27.36
CA GLU A 21 27.89 15.81 26.50
C GLU A 21 28.37 15.72 25.03
N GLU A 22 28.43 14.51 24.43
CA GLU A 22 28.70 14.35 22.98
C GLU A 22 27.66 13.50 22.22
N THR A 23 26.51 13.16 22.82
CA THR A 23 25.47 12.36 22.14
C THR A 23 24.09 12.99 22.06
N GLU A 24 23.97 14.32 21.96
CA GLU A 24 22.64 14.97 21.88
C GLU A 24 22.43 15.92 20.68
N LYS A 25 23.27 15.85 19.64
CA LYS A 25 23.06 16.65 18.41
C LYS A 25 22.46 15.89 17.23
N LYS A 26 21.87 14.72 17.46
CA LYS A 26 21.24 13.89 16.42
C LYS A 26 19.72 13.80 16.48
N GLU A 27 19.06 14.39 17.48
CA GLU A 27 17.62 14.21 17.66
C GLU A 27 16.78 15.40 17.16
N GLU A 28 17.34 16.61 17.06
CA GLU A 28 16.57 17.80 16.61
C GLU A 28 16.31 17.91 15.10
N LYS A 29 16.76 16.95 14.27
CA LYS A 29 16.39 16.90 12.83
C LYS A 29 15.36 15.81 12.50
N LYS A 30 14.63 15.32 13.49
CA LYS A 30 13.62 14.27 13.31
C LYS A 30 12.19 14.72 13.62
N GLU A 31 11.99 15.97 14.01
CA GLU A 31 10.66 16.54 14.31
C GLU A 31 10.20 17.56 13.27
N GLU A 32 10.60 17.44 12.00
CA GLU A 32 9.96 18.22 10.93
C GLU A 32 10.03 17.49 9.57
N LYS A 33 9.69 16.19 9.58
CA LYS A 33 9.09 15.57 8.39
C LYS A 33 8.09 14.50 8.81
N LYS A 34 7.03 15.01 9.39
CA LYS A 34 5.66 14.50 9.39
C LYS A 34 5.33 13.78 8.07
N GLU A 35 5.42 12.47 8.07
CA GLU A 35 4.34 11.58 7.61
C GLU A 35 4.58 10.18 8.17
N GLU A 36 3.52 9.72 8.83
CA GLU A 36 3.29 8.42 9.43
C GLU A 36 3.60 7.28 8.44
N GLN A 37 4.73 6.61 8.67
CA GLN A 37 5.15 5.45 7.92
C GLN A 37 4.90 4.20 8.78
N THR A 38 3.65 3.75 8.82
CA THR A 38 3.35 2.35 9.12
C THR A 38 3.84 1.55 7.91
N ASP A 39 4.97 0.86 8.07
CA ASP A 39 5.56 -0.04 7.08
C ASP A 39 4.70 -1.30 6.94
N GLU A 40 3.48 -1.13 6.42
CA GLU A 40 2.76 -2.17 5.71
C GLU A 40 3.07 -1.98 4.23
N LYS A 41 3.91 -2.86 3.70
CA LYS A 41 4.39 -2.83 2.31
C LYS A 41 3.22 -2.70 1.33
N LYS A 42 3.00 -1.48 0.83
CA LYS A 42 2.08 -1.19 -0.28
C LYS A 42 2.50 -1.98 -1.52
N TYR A 43 1.55 -2.22 -2.43
CA TYR A 43 1.87 -2.77 -3.74
C TYR A 43 2.80 -1.84 -4.52
N THR A 44 3.50 -2.41 -5.51
CA THR A 44 4.38 -1.60 -6.36
C THR A 44 3.58 -0.51 -7.09
N ASP A 45 4.14 0.68 -7.12
CA ASP A 45 3.61 1.88 -7.81
C ASP A 45 4.11 2.00 -9.25
N ARG A 46 4.96 1.06 -9.71
CA ARG A 46 5.60 1.06 -11.04
C ARG A 46 4.61 1.20 -12.20
N PHE A 47 3.36 0.80 -11.96
CA PHE A 47 2.30 0.69 -12.96
C PHE A 47 1.16 1.69 -12.73
N ASP A 48 1.33 2.64 -11.80
CA ASP A 48 0.30 3.62 -11.44
C ASP A 48 0.07 4.69 -12.52
N ASP A 49 1.03 4.88 -13.43
CA ASP A 49 0.94 5.85 -14.53
C ASP A 49 0.33 5.25 -15.81
N ILE A 50 -0.13 4.01 -15.76
CA ILE A 50 -0.85 3.40 -16.88
C ILE A 50 -2.20 4.07 -17.05
N ASN A 51 -2.54 4.39 -18.30
CA ASN A 51 -3.86 4.89 -18.65
C ASN A 51 -4.91 3.77 -18.63
N PHE A 52 -5.39 3.40 -17.44
CA PHE A 52 -6.44 2.38 -17.29
C PHE A 52 -7.77 2.82 -17.92
N GLU A 53 -8.03 4.12 -18.05
CA GLU A 53 -9.26 4.64 -18.66
C GLU A 53 -9.33 4.30 -20.15
N GLU A 54 -8.21 4.40 -20.86
CA GLU A 54 -8.11 3.97 -22.26
C GLU A 54 -8.28 2.46 -22.40
N ILE A 55 -7.69 1.68 -21.48
CA ILE A 55 -7.79 0.22 -21.49
C ILE A 55 -9.24 -0.24 -21.33
N ILE A 56 -9.98 0.32 -20.37
CA ILE A 56 -11.39 -0.05 -20.17
C ILE A 56 -12.31 0.51 -21.24
N ALA A 57 -11.99 1.67 -21.84
CA ALA A 57 -12.76 2.23 -22.95
C ALA A 57 -12.65 1.39 -24.23
N ASN A 58 -11.55 0.66 -24.41
CA ASN A 58 -11.33 -0.16 -25.58
C ASN A 58 -11.39 -1.66 -25.26
N ARG A 59 -12.52 -2.28 -25.60
CA ARG A 59 -12.73 -3.73 -25.41
C ARG A 59 -11.60 -4.61 -25.99
N ARG A 60 -10.96 -4.20 -27.09
CA ARG A 60 -9.84 -4.97 -27.68
C ARG A 60 -8.60 -4.99 -26.78
N LEU A 61 -8.40 -3.94 -25.98
CA LEU A 61 -7.34 -3.86 -24.97
C LEU A 61 -7.75 -4.54 -23.67
N LEU A 62 -9.00 -4.34 -23.22
CA LEU A 62 -9.52 -4.92 -21.98
C LEU A 62 -9.56 -6.46 -21.98
N VAL A 63 -10.04 -7.08 -23.06
CA VAL A 63 -10.24 -8.54 -23.11
C VAL A 63 -8.96 -9.34 -22.86
N PRO A 64 -7.79 -8.98 -23.42
CA PRO A 64 -6.51 -9.58 -23.04
C PRO A 64 -6.20 -9.54 -21.53
N TYR A 65 -6.46 -8.41 -20.86
CA TYR A 65 -6.26 -8.30 -19.41
C TYR A 65 -7.22 -9.22 -18.64
N LEU A 66 -8.50 -9.26 -19.01
CA LEU A 66 -9.48 -10.16 -18.39
C LEU A 66 -9.07 -11.62 -18.57
N LYS A 67 -8.68 -12.01 -19.79
CA LYS A 67 -8.20 -13.38 -20.07
C LYS A 67 -6.93 -13.73 -19.30
N CYS A 68 -6.01 -12.79 -19.13
CA CYS A 68 -4.81 -12.98 -18.30
C CYS A 68 -5.19 -13.29 -16.85
N VAL A 69 -6.03 -12.45 -16.26
CA VAL A 69 -6.51 -12.60 -14.87
C VAL A 69 -7.26 -13.93 -14.71
N LEU A 70 -8.01 -14.34 -15.72
CA LEU A 70 -8.75 -15.61 -15.74
C LEU A 70 -7.91 -16.87 -16.03
N ASP A 71 -6.60 -16.76 -16.26
CA ASP A 71 -5.73 -17.87 -16.72
C ASP A 71 -6.07 -18.41 -18.12
N LYS A 72 -6.76 -17.64 -18.96
CA LYS A 72 -7.20 -18.03 -20.31
C LYS A 72 -6.36 -17.40 -21.43
N GLY A 73 -5.28 -16.69 -21.11
CA GLY A 73 -4.48 -15.96 -22.09
C GLY A 73 -3.12 -15.49 -21.57
N ARG A 74 -2.37 -14.82 -22.46
CA ARG A 74 -1.08 -14.22 -22.11
C ARG A 74 -1.30 -12.98 -21.24
N CYS A 75 -0.42 -12.79 -20.26
CA CYS A 75 -0.39 -11.62 -19.40
C CYS A 75 0.68 -10.64 -19.87
N THR A 76 0.33 -9.36 -19.87
CA THR A 76 1.35 -8.29 -19.87
C THR A 76 2.00 -8.22 -18.48
N PRO A 77 3.17 -7.58 -18.32
CA PRO A 77 3.79 -7.39 -17.01
C PRO A 77 2.83 -6.80 -15.98
N GLU A 78 2.01 -5.83 -16.39
CA GLU A 78 1.08 -5.09 -15.54
C GLU A 78 -0.12 -5.97 -15.16
N GLY A 79 -0.65 -6.73 -16.13
CA GLY A 79 -1.70 -7.72 -15.86
C GLY A 79 -1.24 -8.85 -14.95
N LYS A 80 0.06 -9.19 -14.98
CA LYS A 80 0.65 -10.21 -14.10
C LYS A 80 0.70 -9.75 -12.64
N GLU A 81 1.10 -8.50 -12.41
CA GLU A 81 1.05 -7.90 -11.06
C GLU A 81 -0.39 -7.80 -10.55
N LEU A 82 -1.31 -7.30 -11.39
CA LEU A 82 -2.73 -7.23 -11.03
C LEU A 82 -3.27 -8.61 -10.62
N LYS A 83 -2.99 -9.63 -11.43
CA LYS A 83 -3.41 -11.00 -11.14
C LYS A 83 -2.81 -11.56 -9.85
N ALA A 84 -1.58 -11.20 -9.51
CA ALA A 84 -0.93 -11.64 -8.28
C ALA A 84 -1.60 -11.03 -7.04
N HIS A 85 -2.12 -9.80 -7.14
CA HIS A 85 -2.65 -9.05 -6.01
C HIS A 85 -4.18 -8.97 -5.95
N VAL A 86 -4.91 -9.28 -7.02
CA VAL A 86 -6.38 -9.14 -7.07
C VAL A 86 -7.10 -9.90 -5.96
N LYS A 87 -6.62 -11.11 -5.61
CA LYS A 87 -7.23 -11.90 -4.53
C LYS A 87 -7.01 -11.25 -3.16
N ASP A 88 -5.80 -10.78 -2.89
CA ASP A 88 -5.45 -10.07 -1.65
C ASP A 88 -6.27 -8.78 -1.53
N ALA A 89 -6.38 -8.02 -2.63
CA ALA A 89 -7.17 -6.79 -2.68
C ALA A 89 -8.67 -7.03 -2.44
N MET A 90 -9.24 -8.14 -2.92
CA MET A 90 -10.64 -8.52 -2.63
C MET A 90 -10.84 -8.86 -1.14
N GLN A 91 -9.86 -9.50 -0.51
CA GLN A 91 -9.92 -9.92 0.90
C GLN A 91 -9.70 -8.77 1.87
N THR A 92 -8.93 -7.76 1.47
CA THR A 92 -8.48 -6.65 2.33
C THR A 92 -9.06 -5.29 1.91
N ALA A 93 -10.01 -5.25 0.97
CA ALA A 93 -10.52 -4.01 0.38
C ALA A 93 -9.42 -3.07 -0.14
N CYS A 94 -8.38 -3.63 -0.78
CA CYS A 94 -7.28 -2.85 -1.36
C CYS A 94 -6.47 -2.05 -0.31
N GLU A 95 -6.32 -2.55 0.92
CA GLU A 95 -5.60 -1.88 2.02
C GLU A 95 -4.19 -1.43 1.61
N LYS A 96 -3.48 -2.30 0.90
CA LYS A 96 -2.10 -2.09 0.41
C LYS A 96 -2.01 -1.34 -0.92
N CYS A 97 -3.14 -0.98 -1.53
CA CYS A 97 -3.15 -0.29 -2.81
C CYS A 97 -2.79 1.19 -2.63
N THR A 98 -2.15 1.76 -3.65
CA THR A 98 -1.99 3.21 -3.74
C THR A 98 -3.34 3.88 -4.01
N ASP A 99 -3.46 5.19 -3.78
CA ASP A 99 -4.73 5.90 -3.99
C ASP A 99 -5.14 5.88 -5.47
N LYS A 100 -4.18 5.98 -6.40
CA LYS A 100 -4.40 5.80 -7.83
C LYS A 100 -4.96 4.42 -8.15
N GLN A 101 -4.37 3.36 -7.57
CA GLN A 101 -4.84 1.99 -7.75
C GLN A 101 -6.25 1.79 -7.18
N LYS A 102 -6.58 2.41 -6.04
CA LYS A 102 -7.93 2.34 -5.45
C LYS A 102 -8.97 2.96 -6.38
N THR A 103 -8.72 4.17 -6.87
CA THR A 103 -9.59 4.85 -7.85
C THR A 103 -9.73 4.03 -9.13
N GLY A 104 -8.61 3.57 -9.68
CA GLY A 104 -8.58 2.75 -10.90
C GLY A 104 -9.37 1.46 -10.72
N ALA A 105 -9.14 0.74 -9.63
CA ALA A 105 -9.85 -0.51 -9.31
C ALA A 105 -11.37 -0.30 -9.25
N ARG A 106 -11.85 0.75 -8.57
CA ARG A 106 -13.28 1.06 -8.52
C ARG A 106 -13.87 1.29 -9.90
N LYS A 107 -13.22 2.12 -10.73
CA LYS A 107 -13.69 2.41 -12.10
C LYS A 107 -13.68 1.16 -12.99
N VAL A 108 -12.59 0.40 -12.96
CA VAL A 108 -12.41 -0.81 -13.78
C VAL A 108 -13.43 -1.88 -13.39
N VAL A 109 -13.58 -2.17 -12.10
CA VAL A 109 -14.50 -3.22 -11.63
C VAL A 109 -15.95 -2.85 -11.92
N ASN A 110 -16.35 -1.59 -11.69
CA ASN A 110 -17.68 -1.12 -12.06
C ASN A 110 -17.93 -1.22 -13.57
N HIS A 111 -16.96 -0.84 -14.40
CA HIS A 111 -17.07 -0.98 -15.85
C HIS A 111 -17.26 -2.43 -16.29
N ILE A 112 -16.49 -3.38 -15.74
CA ILE A 112 -16.61 -4.81 -16.05
C ILE A 112 -17.98 -5.34 -15.63
N ARG A 113 -18.46 -4.97 -14.43
CA ARG A 113 -19.77 -5.38 -13.92
C ARG A 113 -20.92 -4.92 -14.82
N ASP A 114 -20.84 -3.70 -15.33
CA ASP A 114 -21.92 -3.08 -16.12
C ASP A 114 -21.89 -3.51 -17.59
N ASN A 115 -20.69 -3.63 -18.19
CA ASN A 115 -20.52 -3.81 -19.63
C ASN A 115 -20.07 -5.23 -20.04
N GLU A 116 -19.42 -5.99 -19.15
CA GLU A 116 -18.77 -7.27 -19.46
C GLU A 116 -19.25 -8.37 -18.49
N LYS A 117 -20.58 -8.56 -18.39
CA LYS A 117 -21.23 -9.46 -17.42
C LYS A 117 -20.70 -10.90 -17.44
N GLU A 118 -20.43 -11.45 -18.61
CA GLU A 118 -19.87 -12.80 -18.76
C GLU A 118 -18.50 -12.91 -18.07
N TYR A 119 -17.62 -11.94 -18.30
CA TYR A 119 -16.32 -11.92 -17.63
C TYR A 119 -16.43 -11.63 -16.14
N TRP A 120 -17.40 -10.79 -15.73
CA TRP A 120 -17.66 -10.55 -14.31
C TRP A 120 -18.02 -11.84 -13.56
N GLU A 121 -18.94 -12.64 -14.11
CA GLU A 121 -19.33 -13.93 -13.53
C GLU A 121 -18.14 -14.90 -13.44
N GLU A 122 -17.31 -14.97 -14.48
CA GLU A 122 -16.10 -15.79 -14.45
C GLU A 122 -15.08 -15.33 -13.40
N LEU A 123 -14.90 -14.02 -13.22
CA LEU A 123 -14.00 -13.45 -12.22
C LEU A 123 -14.47 -13.80 -10.80
N ILE A 124 -15.76 -13.62 -10.51
CA ILE A 124 -16.33 -13.99 -9.22
C ILE A 124 -16.19 -15.49 -8.98
N ASN A 125 -16.52 -16.33 -9.96
CA ASN A 125 -16.36 -17.79 -9.83
C ASN A 125 -14.90 -18.21 -9.59
N LYS A 126 -13.93 -17.45 -10.08
CA LYS A 126 -12.49 -17.73 -9.90
C LYS A 126 -11.97 -17.30 -8.52
N TYR A 127 -12.33 -16.09 -8.08
CA TYR A 127 -11.73 -15.47 -6.89
C TYR A 127 -12.60 -15.54 -5.64
N ASP A 128 -13.92 -15.55 -5.80
CA ASP A 128 -14.91 -15.58 -4.71
C ASP A 128 -16.14 -16.47 -5.06
N PRO A 129 -15.96 -17.77 -5.34
CA PRO A 129 -17.06 -18.65 -5.72
C PRO A 129 -18.12 -18.83 -4.61
N LYS A 130 -17.75 -18.54 -3.36
CA LYS A 130 -18.63 -18.64 -2.19
C LYS A 130 -19.28 -17.32 -1.80
N GLY A 131 -18.86 -16.19 -2.38
CA GLY A 131 -19.34 -14.86 -2.03
C GLY A 131 -18.88 -14.38 -0.64
N GLU A 132 -17.79 -14.94 -0.11
CA GLU A 132 -17.26 -14.63 1.23
C GLU A 132 -16.67 -13.21 1.30
N PHE A 133 -16.16 -12.69 0.18
CA PHE A 133 -15.51 -11.37 0.16
C PHE A 133 -16.45 -10.25 -0.30
N LYS A 134 -17.68 -10.58 -0.70
CA LYS A 134 -18.66 -9.61 -1.22
C LYS A 134 -18.95 -8.48 -0.24
N SER A 135 -19.06 -8.77 1.05
CA SER A 135 -19.27 -7.75 2.09
C SER A 135 -18.08 -6.81 2.26
N ILE A 136 -16.90 -7.17 1.76
CA ILE A 136 -15.65 -6.41 1.87
C ILE A 136 -15.48 -5.50 0.64
N TYR A 137 -15.57 -6.07 -0.57
CA TYR A 137 -15.32 -5.31 -1.78
C TYR A 137 -16.52 -4.45 -2.22
N GLU A 138 -17.78 -4.82 -1.94
CA GLU A 138 -18.93 -4.00 -2.35
C GLU A 138 -18.93 -2.59 -1.72
N PRO A 139 -18.68 -2.41 -0.40
CA PRO A 139 -18.51 -1.07 0.17
C PRO A 139 -17.36 -0.29 -0.45
N PHE A 140 -16.25 -0.97 -0.76
CA PHE A 140 -15.12 -0.35 -1.44
C PHE A 140 -15.48 0.15 -2.85
N LEU A 141 -16.28 -0.61 -3.60
CA LEU A 141 -16.75 -0.23 -4.94
C LEU A 141 -17.83 0.86 -4.91
N ALA A 142 -18.63 0.90 -3.84
CA ALA A 142 -19.67 1.91 -3.62
C ALA A 142 -19.12 3.26 -3.14
N ALA A 143 -17.90 3.27 -2.57
CA ALA A 143 -17.23 4.50 -2.17
C ALA A 143 -16.94 5.37 -3.40
N LYS A 144 -17.69 6.47 -3.52
CA LYS A 144 -17.38 7.55 -4.45
C LYS A 144 -16.16 8.30 -3.93
N GLU A 145 -15.25 8.65 -4.84
CA GLU A 145 -14.12 9.54 -4.56
C GLU A 145 -14.57 10.80 -3.80
#